data_AF-A0A2K3KEE6-F1
#
_entry.id   AF-A0A2K3KEE6-F1
#
_cell.length_a   1.000
_cell.length_b   1.000
_cell.length_c   1.000
_cell.angle_alpha   90.00
_cell.angle_beta   90.00
_cell.angle_gamma   90.00
#
_symmetry.space_group_name_H-M   'P 1'
#
loop_
_entity.id
_entity.type
_entity.pdbx_description
1 polymer ?
#
loop_
_entity_poly.entity_id
_entity_poly.type
_entity_poly.pdbx_seq_one_letter_code
_entity_poly.pdbx_strand_id
1 'polypeptide(L)' 'PDEDEFPVWLKKRERRLLSLPVTAIQADVVVSKDGNGTVKTIEEALKKIPEYGNRRFIIYIRQGR' A
#
# COMPACT_ATOMS: atom_id res chain seq x y z
N PRO A 1 -12.99 15.83 5.04
CA PRO A 1 -12.95 14.54 4.32
C PRO A 1 -14.25 13.80 4.59
N ASP A 2 -15.18 13.95 3.66
CA ASP A 2 -16.56 13.46 3.76
C ASP A 2 -16.59 11.92 3.82
N GLU A 3 -17.56 11.37 4.58
CA GLU A 3 -17.66 9.93 4.83
C GLU A 3 -17.93 9.10 3.57
N ASP A 4 -18.33 9.75 2.47
CA ASP A 4 -18.68 9.14 1.19
C ASP A 4 -17.46 8.74 0.32
N GLU A 5 -16.26 9.23 0.65
CA GLU A 5 -15.04 8.99 -0.16
C GLU A 5 -14.33 7.66 0.18
N PHE A 6 -14.67 7.05 1.33
CA PHE A 6 -14.04 5.81 1.80
C PHE A 6 -15.07 4.75 2.20
N PRO A 7 -14.81 3.46 1.93
CA PRO A 7 -15.69 2.39 2.37
C PRO A 7 -15.89 2.37 3.90
N VAL A 8 -17.08 1.93 4.33
CA VAL A 8 -17.46 1.82 5.75
C VAL A 8 -16.56 0.88 6.56
N TRP A 9 -15.96 -0.12 5.91
CA TRP A 9 -15.04 -1.07 6.55
C TRP A 9 -13.64 -0.48 6.81
N LEU A 10 -13.32 0.67 6.20
CA LEU A 10 -12.02 1.31 6.35
C LEU A 10 -12.01 2.20 7.59
N LYS A 11 -11.21 1.86 8.61
CA LYS A 11 -11.15 2.66 9.85
C LYS A 11 -10.40 3.98 9.62
N LYS A 12 -10.62 4.93 10.53
CA LYS A 12 -10.06 6.29 10.47
C LYS A 12 -8.54 6.34 10.31
N ARG A 13 -7.80 5.40 10.91
CA ARG A 13 -6.33 5.36 10.83
C ARG A 13 -5.85 4.99 9.43
N GLU A 14 -6.52 4.08 8.75
CA GLU A 14 -6.22 3.68 7.38
C GLU A 14 -6.61 4.80 6.40
N ARG A 15 -7.77 5.46 6.60
CA ARG A 15 -8.15 6.65 5.82
C ARG A 15 -7.08 7.75 5.88
N ARG A 16 -6.57 8.03 7.08
CA ARG A 16 -5.48 8.99 7.28
C ARG A 16 -4.22 8.58 6.50
N LEU A 17 -3.86 7.30 6.53
CA LEU A 17 -2.70 6.81 5.79
C LEU A 17 -2.87 7.01 4.27
N LEU A 18 -4.05 6.70 3.74
CA LEU A 18 -4.36 6.84 2.31
C LEU A 18 -4.40 8.31 1.85
N SER A 19 -4.73 9.25 2.76
CA SER A 19 -4.70 10.68 2.46
C SER A 19 -3.31 11.31 2.47
N LEU A 20 -2.27 10.60 2.94
CA LEU A 20 -0.92 11.14 2.99
C LEU A 20 -0.26 11.14 1.60
N PRO A 21 0.60 12.12 1.30
CA PRO A 21 1.40 12.08 0.09
C PRO A 21 2.33 10.87 0.14
N VAL A 22 2.58 10.24 -1.02
CA VAL A 22 3.43 9.04 -1.12
C VAL A 22 4.82 9.27 -0.54
N THR A 23 5.36 10.49 -0.66
CA THR A 23 6.68 10.86 -0.09
C THR A 23 6.73 10.79 1.44
N ALA A 24 5.58 10.86 2.12
CA ALA A 24 5.48 10.71 3.57
C ALA A 24 5.19 9.26 4.01
N ILE A 25 5.00 8.34 3.06
CA ILE A 25 4.69 6.93 3.34
C ILE A 25 5.96 6.10 3.13
N GLN A 26 6.42 5.45 4.19
CA GLN A 26 7.47 4.46 4.10
C GLN A 26 6.87 3.11 3.66
N ALA A 27 6.99 2.79 2.37
CA ALA A 27 6.55 1.51 1.83
C ALA A 27 7.59 0.40 2.14
N ASP A 28 7.10 -0.78 2.50
CA ASP A 28 7.93 -1.98 2.65
C ASP A 28 8.26 -2.59 1.28
N VAL A 29 7.31 -2.53 0.34
CA VAL A 29 7.45 -3.05 -1.02
C VAL A 29 6.81 -2.06 -2.01
N VAL A 30 7.52 -1.77 -3.10
CA VAL A 30 6.99 -1.00 -4.23
C VAL A 30 6.74 -1.94 -5.41
N VAL A 31 5.51 -2.00 -5.90
CA VAL A 31 5.15 -2.72 -7.12
C VAL A 31 5.24 -1.76 -8.29
N SER A 32 6.03 -2.12 -9.31
CA SER A 32 6.17 -1.30 -10.51
C SER A 32 6.34 -2.16 -11.76
N LYS A 33 5.43 -2.01 -12.72
CA LYS A 33 5.42 -2.78 -13.97
C LYS A 33 6.62 -2.46 -14.87
N ASP A 34 7.10 -1.22 -14.82
CA ASP A 34 8.30 -0.73 -15.52
C ASP A 34 9.62 -1.26 -14.93
N GLY A 35 9.57 -1.98 -13.80
CA GLY A 35 10.73 -2.51 -13.10
C GLY A 35 11.44 -1.50 -12.19
N ASN A 36 10.96 -0.26 -12.09
CA ASN A 36 11.50 0.75 -11.17
C ASN A 36 10.86 0.65 -9.78
N GLY A 37 10.88 -0.55 -9.21
CA GLY A 37 10.29 -0.87 -7.91
C GLY A 37 10.96 -2.10 -7.29
N THR A 38 10.42 -2.57 -6.17
CA THR A 38 10.90 -3.78 -5.49
C THR A 38 10.51 -5.06 -6.24
N VAL A 39 9.31 -5.08 -6.83
CA VAL A 39 8.73 -6.23 -7.55
C VAL A 39 7.89 -5.76 -8.74
N LYS A 40 7.63 -6.64 -9.70
CA LYS A 40 6.86 -6.30 -10.92
C LYS A 40 5.37 -6.59 -10.77
N THR A 41 5.01 -7.56 -9.93
CA THR A 41 3.62 -8.00 -9.77
C THR A 41 3.14 -7.89 -8.33
N ILE A 42 1.81 -7.82 -8.17
CA ILE A 42 1.18 -7.83 -6.84
C ILE A 42 1.40 -9.18 -6.16
N GLU A 43 1.38 -10.28 -6.92
CA GLU A 43 1.60 -11.62 -6.38
C GLU A 43 2.98 -11.76 -5.71
N GLU A 44 4.02 -11.22 -6.34
CA GLU A 44 5.38 -11.18 -5.76
C GLU A 44 5.42 -10.33 -4.48
N ALA A 45 4.65 -9.24 -4.42
CA ALA A 45 4.56 -8.42 -3.21
C ALA A 45 3.90 -9.17 -2.06
N LEU A 46 2.84 -9.93 -2.34
CA LEU A 46 2.14 -10.74 -1.34
C LEU A 46 3.06 -11.82 -0.75
N LYS A 47 3.88 -12.47 -1.57
CA LYS A 47 4.87 -13.47 -1.13
C LYS A 47 5.96 -12.90 -0.22
N LYS A 48 6.17 -11.58 -0.21
CA LYS A 48 7.14 -10.90 0.66
C LYS A 48 6.57 -10.50 2.03
N ILE A 49 5.26 -10.66 2.24
CA ILE A 49 4.64 -10.36 3.53
C ILE A 49 5.12 -11.40 4.55
N PRO A 50 5.72 -10.99 5.68
CA PRO A 50 6.16 -11.92 6.71
C PRO A 50 4.94 -12.59 7.35
N GLU A 51 5.02 -13.91 7.52
CA GLU A 51 4.04 -14.66 8.30
C GLU A 51 4.06 -14.17 9.75
N TYR A 52 2.87 -14.04 10.34
CA TYR A 52 2.69 -13.59 11.73
C TYR A 52 3.29 -12.20 12.05
N GLY A 53 3.25 -11.28 11.08
CA GLY A 53 3.69 -9.90 11.29
C GLY A 53 2.85 -9.14 12.34
N ASN A 54 3.52 -8.61 13.37
CA ASN A 54 2.88 -7.78 14.41
C ASN A 54 2.81 -6.29 14.06
N ARG A 55 3.26 -5.91 12.85
CA ARG A 55 3.18 -4.54 12.34
C ARG A 55 2.48 -4.49 11.00
N ARG A 56 2.02 -3.30 10.64
CA ARG A 56 1.47 -3.03 9.31
C ARG A 56 2.57 -3.21 8.26
N PHE A 57 2.21 -3.91 7.19
CA PHE A 57 3.03 -4.07 5.99
C PHE A 57 2.43 -3.22 4.88
N ILE A 58 3.19 -2.26 4.36
CA ILE A 58 2.71 -1.26 3.39
C ILE A 58 3.24 -1.61 2.01
N ILE A 59 2.32 -1.95 1.10
CA ILE A 59 2.61 -2.18 -0.32
C ILE A 59 2.17 -0.94 -1.09
N TYR A 60 3.12 -0.26 -1.74
CA TYR A 60 2.82 0.85 -2.63
C TYR A 60 2.80 0.35 -4.08
N ILE A 61 1.66 0.52 -4.75
CA ILE A 61 1.49 0.10 -6.14
C ILE A 61 1.55 1.35 -7.00
N ARG A 62 2.56 1.43 -7.87
CA ARG A 62 2.66 2.51 -8.85
C ARG A 62 1.60 2.34 -9.92
N GLN A 63 1.20 3.46 -10.51
CA GLN A 63 0.28 3.44 -11.65
C GLN A 63 0.81 2.50 -12.73
N GLY A 64 -0.08 1.71 -13.28
CA GLY A 64 0.22 0.71 -14.30
C GLY A 64 -1.05 0.38 -15.06
N ARG A 65 -0.88 -0.20 -16.25
CA ARG A 65 -1.97 -0.67 -17.10
C ARG A 65 -2.06 -2.18 -17.05
#